data_AF-A0A953IVD1-F1
#
_entry.id   AF-A0A953IVD1-F1
#
_cell.length_a   1.000
_cell.length_b   1.000
_cell.length_c   1.000
_cell.angle_alpha   90.00
_cell.angle_beta   90.00
_cell.angle_gamma   90.00
#
_symmetry.space_group_name_H-M   'P 1'
#
loop_
_entity.id
_entity.type
_entity.pdbx_description
1 polymer ?
#
loop_
_entity_poly.entity_id
_entity_poly.type
_entity_poly.pdbx_seq_one_letter_code
_entity_poly.pdbx_strand_id
1 'polypeptide(L)'
;MTERSLFRLATPAVLLASAVAVIAAAWWWMGKPVAMPQSPLARGEKLHCVSYAPFRGTQSPLTPPIEISPAQIDEDLARLSKITDCVRTYAVEFGLDRIAEIAERHGLKVMQGIWLSGNPAKNKIEIDTAVRLAKQYPDTIRALIVGNEVLLRGEMSAQDLAATIRNVKSQTSVPVTYADVWEFWLRYRGVYDAVDFVTIHILP
;
A
#
# COMPACT_ATOMS: atom_id res chain seq x y z
N MET A 1 -2.74 47.04 50.19
CA MET A 1 -3.10 45.85 49.39
C MET A 1 -2.61 44.65 50.19
N THR A 2 -3.53 43.93 50.82
CA THR A 2 -3.28 42.95 51.89
C THR A 2 -2.72 41.63 51.35
N GLU A 3 -1.77 41.00 52.06
CA GLU A 3 -1.12 39.71 51.72
C GLU A 3 -2.10 38.60 51.27
N ARG A 4 -3.35 38.62 51.75
CA ARG A 4 -4.43 37.70 51.35
C ARG A 4 -4.81 37.79 49.87
N SER A 5 -4.61 38.93 49.22
CA SER A 5 -4.87 39.13 47.78
C SER A 5 -3.78 38.50 46.90
N LEU A 6 -2.53 38.51 47.36
CA LEU A 6 -1.40 37.87 46.67
C LEU A 6 -1.54 36.34 46.69
N PHE A 7 -1.99 35.76 47.81
CA PHE A 7 -2.25 34.32 47.92
C PHE A 7 -3.38 33.81 47.02
N ARG A 8 -4.42 34.61 46.75
CA ARG A 8 -5.58 34.19 45.91
C ARG A 8 -5.28 34.16 44.42
N LEU A 9 -4.34 34.97 43.93
CA LEU A 9 -3.88 34.99 42.55
C LEU A 9 -2.71 34.02 42.30
N ALA A 10 -1.93 33.68 43.34
CA ALA A 10 -0.82 32.75 43.24
C ALA A 10 -1.27 31.31 42.95
N THR A 11 -2.33 30.83 43.60
CA THR A 11 -2.84 29.46 43.41
C THR A 11 -3.25 29.14 41.96
N PRO A 12 -4.10 29.93 41.27
CA PRO A 12 -4.45 29.65 39.88
C PRO A 12 -3.26 29.75 38.92
N ALA A 13 -2.31 30.67 39.17
CA ALA A 13 -1.09 30.79 38.38
C ALA A 13 -0.18 29.56 38.53
N VAL A 14 -0.04 29.03 39.75
CA VAL A 14 0.73 27.81 40.04
C VAL A 14 0.06 26.59 39.41
N LEU A 15 -1.27 26.48 39.47
CA LEU A 15 -2.01 25.39 38.82
C LEU A 15 -1.85 25.43 37.30
N LEU A 16 -1.94 26.62 36.69
CA LEU A 16 -1.72 26.79 35.25
C LEU A 16 -0.29 26.42 34.85
N ALA A 17 0.72 26.92 35.58
CA ALA A 17 2.12 26.61 35.31
C ALA A 17 2.40 25.10 35.45
N SER A 18 1.81 24.44 36.45
CA SER A 18 1.92 23.00 36.64
C SER A 18 1.27 22.22 35.50
N ALA A 19 0.08 22.63 35.05
CA ALA A 19 -0.59 22.00 33.91
C ALA A 19 0.22 22.14 32.62
N VAL A 20 0.77 23.33 32.34
CA VAL A 20 1.66 23.56 31.19
C VAL A 20 2.91 22.70 31.29
N ALA A 21 3.53 22.60 32.47
CA ALA A 21 4.71 21.78 32.67
C ALA A 21 4.43 20.29 32.45
N VAL A 22 3.29 19.77 32.93
CA VAL A 22 2.87 18.38 32.72
C VAL A 22 2.61 18.11 31.25
N ILE A 23 1.90 19.00 30.56
CA ILE A 23 1.62 18.87 29.12
C ILE A 23 2.94 18.90 28.33
N ALA A 24 3.83 19.86 28.62
CA ALA A 24 5.12 19.97 27.96
C ALA A 24 5.99 18.74 28.22
N ALA A 25 6.02 18.21 29.44
CA ALA A 25 6.74 16.99 29.78
C ALA A 25 6.16 15.76 29.08
N ALA A 26 4.83 15.65 28.97
CA ALA A 26 4.17 14.57 28.26
C ALA A 26 4.52 14.59 26.77
N TRP A 27 4.43 15.75 26.11
CA TRP A 27 4.82 15.89 24.71
C TRP A 27 6.32 15.67 24.48
N TRP A 28 7.17 16.17 25.39
CA TRP A 28 8.61 15.92 25.32
C TRP A 28 8.91 14.42 25.44
N TRP A 29 8.21 13.71 26.32
CA TRP A 29 8.38 12.27 26.51
C TRP A 29 7.87 11.46 25.31
N MET A 30 6.67 11.77 24.81
CA MET A 30 6.09 11.11 23.62
C MET A 30 6.89 11.39 22.35
N GLY A 31 7.48 12.58 22.24
CA GLY A 31 8.32 12.98 21.11
C GLY A 31 9.77 12.51 21.21
N LYS A 32 10.15 11.72 22.23
CA LYS A 32 11.50 11.18 22.31
C LYS A 32 11.76 10.25 21.11
N PRO A 33 12.93 10.37 20.46
CA PRO A 33 13.31 9.45 19.40
C PRO A 33 13.24 8.01 19.89
N VAL A 34 12.52 7.17 19.15
CA VAL A 34 12.57 5.73 19.33
C VAL A 34 13.68 5.19 18.44
N ALA A 35 14.55 4.35 19.02
CA ALA A 35 15.56 3.65 18.23
C ALA A 35 14.84 2.68 17.29
N MET A 36 14.84 3.00 15.99
CA MET A 36 14.32 2.09 14.99
C MET A 36 15.29 0.91 14.83
N PRO A 37 14.78 -0.33 14.70
CA PRO A 37 15.64 -1.46 14.36
C PRO A 37 16.38 -1.16 13.06
N GLN A 38 17.63 -1.61 12.98
CA GLN A 38 18.40 -1.51 11.74
C GLN A 38 17.69 -2.30 10.63
N SER A 39 17.89 -1.85 9.38
CA SER A 39 17.43 -2.59 8.21
C SER A 39 17.91 -4.04 8.31
N PRO A 40 17.04 -5.04 8.09
CA PRO A 40 17.46 -6.44 8.05
C PRO A 40 18.37 -6.74 6.84
N LEU A 41 18.43 -5.85 5.86
CA LEU A 41 19.24 -6.00 4.66
C LEU A 41 20.68 -5.52 4.89
N ALA A 42 21.64 -6.34 4.50
CA ALA A 42 23.06 -5.98 4.48
C ALA A 42 23.36 -4.95 3.38
N ARG A 43 24.52 -4.29 3.50
CA ARG A 43 24.96 -3.33 2.47
C ARG A 43 25.15 -4.05 1.13
N GLY A 44 24.41 -3.59 0.11
CA GLY A 44 24.46 -4.14 -1.25
C GLY A 44 23.42 -5.22 -1.54
N GLU A 45 22.64 -5.65 -0.54
CA GLU A 45 21.47 -6.49 -0.79
C GLU A 45 20.34 -5.68 -1.42
N LYS A 46 19.63 -6.31 -2.36
CA LYS A 46 18.47 -5.72 -3.01
C LYS A 46 17.26 -5.76 -2.09
N LEU A 47 16.37 -4.80 -2.27
CA LEU A 47 15.03 -4.82 -1.69
C LEU A 47 14.24 -6.01 -2.25
N HIS A 48 13.43 -6.67 -1.41
CA HIS A 48 12.65 -7.84 -1.84
C HIS A 48 11.62 -7.50 -2.92
N CYS A 49 10.87 -6.41 -2.73
CA CYS A 49 9.94 -5.87 -3.71
C CYS A 49 9.65 -4.41 -3.36
N VAL A 50 9.39 -3.55 -4.35
CA VAL A 50 9.08 -2.13 -4.13
C VAL A 50 7.74 -1.76 -4.75
N SER A 51 6.97 -0.89 -4.10
CA SER A 51 5.77 -0.30 -4.71
C SER A 51 6.17 0.61 -5.87
N TYR A 52 5.52 0.43 -7.01
CA TYR A 52 5.84 1.14 -8.24
C TYR A 52 4.57 1.69 -8.88
N ALA A 53 4.56 3.00 -9.07
CA ALA A 53 3.54 3.75 -9.81
C ALA A 53 4.27 4.70 -10.77
N PRO A 54 4.19 4.48 -12.10
CA PRO A 54 5.06 5.13 -13.08
C PRO A 54 4.57 6.54 -13.46
N PHE A 55 4.11 7.33 -12.49
CA PHE A 55 3.62 8.68 -12.72
C PHE A 55 4.74 9.69 -12.47
N ARG A 56 5.01 10.57 -13.45
CA ARG A 56 6.04 11.62 -13.39
C ARG A 56 5.40 13.01 -13.46
N GLY A 57 5.95 13.96 -12.70
CA GLY A 57 5.53 15.36 -12.75
C GLY A 57 4.05 15.55 -12.40
N THR A 58 3.27 16.05 -13.37
CA THR A 58 1.83 16.31 -13.21
C THR A 58 0.95 15.12 -13.59
N GLN A 59 1.53 13.98 -14.00
CA GLN A 59 0.75 12.78 -14.33
C GLN A 59 0.06 12.25 -13.06
N SER A 60 -1.25 12.03 -13.13
CA SER A 60 -2.02 11.49 -12.03
C SER A 60 -3.24 10.72 -12.55
N PRO A 61 -3.54 9.54 -11.98
CA PRO A 61 -4.74 8.78 -12.33
C PRO A 61 -6.03 9.51 -11.95
N LEU A 62 -5.93 10.56 -11.12
CA LEU A 62 -7.07 11.40 -10.71
C LEU A 62 -7.42 12.48 -11.73
N THR A 63 -6.55 12.73 -12.72
CA THR A 63 -6.73 13.81 -13.72
C THR A 63 -6.61 13.27 -15.15
N PRO A 64 -7.59 12.48 -15.63
CA PRO A 64 -7.58 11.94 -17.00
C PRO A 64 -7.78 13.04 -18.07
N PRO A 65 -7.38 12.78 -19.33
CA PRO A 65 -6.76 11.55 -19.83
C PRO A 65 -5.28 11.46 -19.50
N ILE A 66 -4.84 10.29 -19.03
CA ILE A 66 -3.42 9.97 -18.87
C ILE A 66 -3.14 8.61 -19.51
N GLU A 67 -1.96 8.46 -20.11
CA GLU A 67 -1.45 7.19 -20.61
C GLU A 67 0.06 7.21 -20.42
N ILE A 68 0.59 6.20 -19.73
CA ILE A 68 2.02 6.12 -19.45
C ILE A 68 2.71 5.35 -20.57
N SER A 69 3.70 5.98 -21.20
CA SER A 69 4.40 5.37 -22.32
C SER A 69 5.21 4.14 -21.88
N PRO A 70 5.29 3.08 -22.71
CA PRO A 70 6.19 1.96 -22.48
C PRO A 70 7.65 2.35 -22.29
N ALA A 71 8.12 3.41 -22.98
CA ALA A 71 9.49 3.90 -22.85
C ALA A 71 9.77 4.46 -21.44
N GLN A 72 8.82 5.21 -20.87
CA GLN A 72 8.91 5.70 -19.50
C GLN A 72 8.99 4.54 -18.50
N ILE A 73 8.13 3.53 -18.66
CA ILE A 73 8.14 2.34 -17.81
C ILE A 73 9.48 1.60 -17.95
N ASP A 74 10.01 1.45 -19.17
CA ASP A 74 11.27 0.80 -19.43
C ASP A 74 12.46 1.49 -18.75
N GLU A 75 12.54 2.82 -18.84
CA GLU A 75 13.57 3.62 -18.15
C GLU A 75 13.52 3.44 -16.62
N ASP A 76 12.32 3.42 -16.05
CA ASP A 76 12.11 3.26 -14.62
C ASP A 76 12.48 1.84 -14.17
N LEU A 77 12.02 0.81 -14.89
CA LEU A 77 12.35 -0.59 -14.58
C LEU A 77 13.85 -0.90 -14.75
N ALA A 78 14.53 -0.28 -15.72
CA ALA A 78 15.98 -0.39 -15.88
C ALA A 78 16.77 0.19 -14.69
N ARG A 79 16.20 1.17 -13.98
CA ARG A 79 16.78 1.72 -12.74
C ARG A 79 16.42 0.85 -11.55
N LEU A 80 15.18 0.40 -11.45
CA LEU A 80 14.69 -0.43 -10.35
C LEU A 80 15.36 -1.80 -10.29
N SER A 81 15.67 -2.41 -11.44
CA SER A 81 16.36 -3.71 -11.51
C SER A 81 17.72 -3.74 -10.81
N LYS A 82 18.33 -2.56 -10.57
CA LYS A 82 19.60 -2.42 -9.84
C LYS A 82 19.42 -2.50 -8.33
N ILE A 83 18.21 -2.28 -7.80
CA ILE A 83 17.94 -2.15 -6.36
C ILE A 83 16.89 -3.14 -5.84
N THR A 84 16.11 -3.77 -6.71
CA THR A 84 15.08 -4.75 -6.37
C THR A 84 15.03 -5.82 -7.46
N ASP A 85 14.51 -7.00 -7.10
CA ASP A 85 14.16 -8.05 -8.07
C ASP A 85 12.65 -8.09 -8.33
N CYS A 86 11.87 -7.22 -7.70
CA CYS A 86 10.41 -7.20 -7.81
C CYS A 86 9.81 -5.80 -7.69
N VAL A 87 8.73 -5.57 -8.43
CA VAL A 87 7.84 -4.41 -8.28
C VAL A 87 6.42 -4.83 -7.95
N ARG A 88 5.71 -4.02 -7.15
CA ARG A 88 4.27 -4.13 -6.90
C ARG A 88 3.55 -3.01 -7.61
N THR A 89 2.54 -3.35 -8.41
CA THR A 89 1.65 -2.39 -9.09
C THR A 89 0.27 -2.38 -8.43
N TYR A 90 -0.60 -1.46 -8.86
CA TYR A 90 -1.91 -1.25 -8.23
C TYR A 90 -3.10 -1.48 -9.16
N ALA A 91 -2.93 -1.26 -10.46
CA ALA A 91 -3.98 -1.26 -11.48
C ALA A 91 -3.42 -1.72 -12.83
N VAL A 92 -4.30 -1.89 -13.81
CA VAL A 92 -3.94 -2.18 -15.22
C VAL A 92 -4.23 -1.01 -16.16
N GLU A 93 -5.05 -0.04 -15.73
CA GLU A 93 -5.39 1.16 -16.51
C GLU A 93 -4.16 2.07 -16.79
N PHE A 94 -4.29 2.98 -17.76
CA PHE A 94 -3.30 4.04 -18.07
C PHE A 94 -1.95 3.54 -18.60
N GLY A 95 -1.93 2.42 -19.33
CA GLY A 95 -0.73 1.80 -19.90
C GLY A 95 0.06 0.91 -18.92
N LEU A 96 -0.45 0.73 -17.69
CA LEU A 96 0.20 -0.09 -16.66
C LEU A 96 0.14 -1.59 -16.98
N ASP A 97 -0.76 -2.02 -17.87
CA ASP A 97 -0.83 -3.40 -18.38
C ASP A 97 0.43 -3.83 -19.16
N ARG A 98 1.27 -2.89 -19.59
CA ARG A 98 2.57 -3.16 -20.23
C ARG A 98 3.70 -3.48 -19.25
N ILE A 99 3.50 -3.28 -17.95
CA ILE A 99 4.57 -3.46 -16.95
C ILE A 99 5.09 -4.89 -16.92
N ALA A 100 4.23 -5.91 -17.03
CA ALA A 100 4.65 -7.30 -16.99
C ALA A 100 5.62 -7.66 -18.13
N GLU A 101 5.26 -7.30 -19.37
CA GLU A 101 6.11 -7.49 -20.55
C GLU A 101 7.47 -6.79 -20.40
N ILE A 102 7.47 -5.54 -19.93
CA ILE A 102 8.70 -4.76 -19.80
C ILE A 102 9.56 -5.28 -18.65
N ALA A 103 8.95 -5.67 -17.52
CA ALA A 103 9.65 -6.24 -16.37
C ALA A 103 10.40 -7.52 -16.72
N GLU A 104 9.83 -8.36 -17.58
CA GLU A 104 10.48 -9.58 -18.09
C GLU A 104 11.82 -9.27 -18.77
N ARG A 105 11.88 -8.21 -19.59
CA ARG A 105 13.12 -7.77 -20.26
C ARG A 105 14.22 -7.33 -19.30
N HIS A 106 13.85 -6.88 -18.11
CA HIS A 106 14.77 -6.44 -17.05
C HIS A 106 15.00 -7.50 -15.98
N GLY A 107 14.47 -8.71 -16.13
CA GLY A 107 14.57 -9.79 -15.15
C GLY A 107 13.84 -9.51 -13.82
N LEU A 108 12.90 -8.57 -13.82
CA LEU A 108 12.11 -8.20 -12.65
C LEU A 108 10.87 -9.08 -12.53
N LYS A 109 10.47 -9.41 -11.29
CA LYS A 109 9.16 -9.99 -10.99
C LYS A 109 8.12 -8.90 -10.72
N VAL A 110 6.84 -9.24 -10.90
CA VAL A 110 5.72 -8.33 -10.67
C VAL A 110 4.71 -8.94 -9.70
N MET A 111 4.33 -8.19 -8.66
CA MET A 111 3.07 -8.41 -7.94
C MET A 111 2.02 -7.50 -8.57
N GLN A 112 1.17 -8.08 -9.43
CA GLN A 112 0.24 -7.31 -10.24
C GLN A 112 -0.99 -6.95 -9.42
N GLY A 113 -1.22 -5.64 -9.23
CA GLY A 113 -2.42 -5.13 -8.59
C GLY A 113 -3.64 -5.17 -9.50
N ILE A 114 -4.80 -5.37 -8.89
CA ILE A 114 -6.13 -5.26 -9.50
C ILE A 114 -6.88 -4.20 -8.69
N TRP A 115 -7.15 -3.04 -9.31
CA TRP A 115 -7.80 -1.95 -8.60
C TRP A 115 -9.32 -2.15 -8.58
N LEU A 116 -9.83 -2.69 -7.48
CA LEU A 116 -11.27 -2.85 -7.27
C LEU A 116 -11.88 -1.56 -6.71
N SER A 117 -13.13 -1.29 -7.10
CA SER A 117 -13.94 -0.14 -6.67
C SER A 117 -15.42 -0.52 -6.57
N GLY A 118 -16.27 0.43 -6.22
CA GLY A 118 -17.73 0.26 -6.28
C GLY A 118 -18.31 0.13 -7.70
N ASN A 119 -17.49 0.10 -8.75
CA ASN A 119 -17.92 -0.01 -10.15
C ASN A 119 -17.64 -1.42 -10.72
N PRO A 120 -18.67 -2.28 -10.86
CA PRO A 120 -18.49 -3.66 -11.32
C PRO A 120 -17.92 -3.77 -12.74
N ALA A 121 -18.26 -2.83 -13.63
CA ALA A 121 -17.78 -2.84 -15.01
C ALA A 121 -16.26 -2.58 -15.08
N LYS A 122 -15.77 -1.61 -14.30
CA LYS A 122 -14.33 -1.35 -14.16
C LYS A 122 -13.60 -2.52 -13.51
N ASN A 123 -14.15 -3.06 -12.43
CA ASN A 123 -13.59 -4.22 -11.75
C ASN A 123 -13.41 -5.40 -12.71
N LYS A 124 -14.37 -5.63 -13.61
CA LYS A 124 -14.28 -6.67 -14.63
C LYS A 124 -13.09 -6.47 -15.57
N ILE A 125 -12.87 -5.24 -16.04
CA ILE A 125 -11.74 -4.91 -16.93
C ILE A 125 -10.40 -5.16 -16.24
N GLU A 126 -10.27 -4.70 -15.00
CA GLU A 126 -9.11 -4.90 -14.14
C GLU A 126 -8.81 -6.39 -13.93
N ILE A 127 -9.83 -7.17 -13.55
CA ILE A 127 -9.72 -8.62 -13.33
C ILE A 127 -9.34 -9.35 -14.61
N ASP A 128 -10.10 -9.16 -15.70
CA ASP A 128 -9.89 -9.87 -16.97
C ASP A 128 -8.48 -9.61 -17.51
N THR A 129 -8.01 -8.37 -17.40
CA THR A 129 -6.67 -7.97 -17.87
C THR A 129 -5.57 -8.56 -17.00
N ALA A 130 -5.66 -8.46 -15.67
CA ALA A 130 -4.65 -9.03 -14.79
C ALA A 130 -4.57 -10.56 -14.91
N VAL A 131 -5.70 -11.25 -15.05
CA VAL A 131 -5.74 -12.70 -15.30
C VAL A 131 -5.12 -13.04 -16.65
N ARG A 132 -5.41 -12.27 -17.71
CA ARG A 132 -4.77 -12.43 -19.03
C ARG A 132 -3.26 -12.28 -18.92
N LEU A 133 -2.78 -11.22 -18.26
CA LEU A 133 -1.35 -10.97 -18.07
C LEU A 133 -0.69 -12.09 -17.27
N ALA A 134 -1.31 -12.58 -16.19
CA ALA A 134 -0.79 -13.69 -15.39
C ALA A 134 -0.64 -14.99 -16.20
N LYS A 135 -1.54 -15.23 -17.17
CA LYS A 135 -1.44 -16.37 -18.09
C LYS A 135 -0.36 -16.17 -19.17
N GLN A 136 -0.15 -14.94 -19.62
CA GLN A 136 0.84 -14.62 -20.65
C GLN A 136 2.27 -14.58 -20.09
N TYR A 137 2.43 -14.12 -18.86
CA TYR A 137 3.72 -13.92 -18.21
C TYR A 137 3.79 -14.65 -16.85
N PRO A 138 3.54 -15.98 -16.80
CA PRO A 138 3.46 -16.73 -15.54
C PRO A 138 4.79 -16.79 -14.79
N ASP A 139 5.91 -16.67 -15.50
CA ASP A 139 7.24 -16.62 -14.88
C ASP A 139 7.56 -15.23 -14.33
N THR A 140 6.94 -14.16 -14.86
CA THR A 140 7.24 -12.77 -14.48
C THR A 140 6.27 -12.27 -13.39
N ILE A 141 4.97 -12.57 -13.51
CA ILE A 141 3.98 -12.24 -12.48
C ILE A 141 4.03 -13.30 -11.38
N ARG A 142 4.55 -12.92 -10.21
CA ARG A 142 4.69 -13.85 -9.08
C ARG A 142 3.44 -13.94 -8.20
N ALA A 143 2.55 -12.94 -8.27
CA ALA A 143 1.28 -12.94 -7.54
C ALA A 143 0.31 -11.88 -8.11
N LEU A 144 -0.99 -12.11 -7.91
CA LEU A 144 -2.04 -11.11 -8.11
C LEU A 144 -2.51 -10.54 -6.76
N ILE A 145 -2.66 -9.22 -6.67
CA ILE A 145 -3.22 -8.53 -5.51
C ILE A 145 -4.63 -8.05 -5.89
N VAL A 146 -5.65 -8.77 -5.43
CA VAL A 146 -7.06 -8.54 -5.75
C VAL A 146 -7.63 -7.49 -4.81
N GLY A 147 -7.48 -6.22 -5.20
CA GLY A 147 -7.92 -5.08 -4.42
C GLY A 147 -6.83 -4.52 -3.50
N ASN A 148 -6.91 -3.20 -3.31
CA ASN A 148 -6.07 -2.44 -2.39
C ASN A 148 -6.97 -1.66 -1.44
N GLU A 149 -6.95 -2.00 -0.15
CA GLU A 149 -7.70 -1.31 0.91
C GLU A 149 -9.19 -1.21 0.60
N VAL A 150 -9.76 -2.17 -0.12
CA VAL A 150 -11.16 -2.15 -0.57
C VAL A 150 -12.12 -2.11 0.62
N LEU A 151 -11.81 -2.85 1.69
CA LEU A 151 -12.60 -2.86 2.91
C LEU A 151 -12.42 -1.56 3.71
N LEU A 152 -11.19 -1.04 3.81
CA LEU A 152 -10.91 0.26 4.42
C LEU A 152 -11.64 1.40 3.70
N ARG A 153 -11.67 1.37 2.36
CA ARG A 153 -12.38 2.33 1.52
C ARG A 153 -13.89 2.12 1.50
N GLY A 154 -14.39 1.02 2.06
CA GLY A 154 -15.83 0.73 2.16
C GLY A 154 -16.51 0.47 0.81
N GLU A 155 -15.75 0.08 -0.22
CA GLU A 155 -16.24 -0.04 -1.59
C GLU A 155 -16.88 -1.40 -1.90
N MET A 156 -16.57 -2.43 -1.10
CA MET A 156 -17.15 -3.77 -1.22
C MET A 156 -17.36 -4.39 0.16
N SER A 157 -18.31 -5.32 0.26
CA SER A 157 -18.43 -6.17 1.43
C SER A 157 -17.29 -7.19 1.49
N ALA A 158 -16.96 -7.68 2.69
CA ALA A 158 -15.97 -8.75 2.84
C ALA A 158 -16.36 -10.04 2.13
N GLN A 159 -17.68 -10.33 2.04
CA GLN A 159 -18.20 -11.50 1.33
C GLN A 159 -17.97 -11.38 -0.18
N ASP A 160 -18.29 -10.22 -0.77
CA ASP A 160 -18.10 -9.98 -2.21
C ASP A 160 -16.62 -9.95 -2.58
N LEU A 161 -15.78 -9.37 -1.72
CA LEU A 161 -14.34 -9.39 -1.90
C LEU A 161 -13.80 -10.84 -1.86
N ALA A 162 -14.19 -11.63 -0.86
CA ALA A 162 -13.76 -13.04 -0.77
C ALA A 162 -14.23 -13.86 -1.98
N ALA A 163 -15.45 -13.65 -2.46
CA ALA A 163 -15.95 -14.28 -3.68
C ALA A 163 -15.14 -13.86 -4.92
N THR A 164 -14.80 -12.57 -5.02
CA THR A 164 -13.98 -12.02 -6.11
C THR A 164 -12.58 -12.63 -6.09
N ILE A 165 -11.94 -12.72 -4.93
CA ILE A 165 -10.62 -13.34 -4.75
C ILE A 165 -10.66 -14.80 -5.23
N ARG A 166 -11.65 -15.60 -4.78
CA ARG A 166 -11.79 -17.01 -5.20
C ARG A 166 -12.00 -17.13 -6.71
N ASN A 167 -12.78 -16.25 -7.31
CA ASN A 167 -13.01 -16.22 -8.75
C ASN A 167 -11.74 -15.88 -9.55
N VAL A 168 -10.91 -14.96 -9.06
CA VAL A 168 -9.61 -14.68 -9.70
C VAL A 168 -8.69 -15.89 -9.56
N LYS A 169 -8.61 -16.46 -8.35
CA LYS A 169 -7.78 -17.62 -8.04
C LYS A 169 -8.15 -18.85 -8.86
N SER A 170 -9.42 -19.09 -9.17
CA SER A 170 -9.82 -20.21 -10.04
C SER A 170 -9.42 -20.06 -11.51
N GLN A 171 -8.95 -18.88 -11.93
CA GLN A 171 -8.60 -18.59 -13.32
C GLN A 171 -7.10 -18.49 -13.58
N THR A 172 -6.26 -18.60 -12.55
CA THR A 172 -4.81 -18.45 -12.67
C THR A 172 -4.07 -19.50 -11.83
N SER A 173 -2.82 -19.79 -12.20
CA SER A 173 -1.93 -20.65 -11.41
C SER A 173 -1.02 -19.87 -10.46
N VAL A 174 -0.90 -18.55 -10.62
CA VAL A 174 -0.07 -17.72 -9.75
C VAL A 174 -0.80 -17.44 -8.42
N PRO A 175 -0.09 -17.34 -7.29
CA PRO A 175 -0.69 -17.02 -5.99
C PRO A 175 -1.52 -15.73 -6.00
N VAL A 176 -2.61 -15.70 -5.24
CA VAL A 176 -3.53 -14.57 -5.12
C VAL A 176 -3.58 -14.09 -3.67
N THR A 177 -3.46 -12.78 -3.47
CA THR A 177 -3.59 -12.11 -2.18
C THR A 177 -4.58 -10.96 -2.26
N TYR A 178 -4.92 -10.42 -1.10
CA TYR A 178 -5.53 -9.10 -0.91
C TYR A 178 -4.52 -8.21 -0.18
N ALA A 179 -4.63 -6.88 -0.26
CA ALA A 179 -3.79 -5.95 0.49
C ALA A 179 -4.64 -4.91 1.24
N ASP A 180 -4.43 -4.78 2.55
CA ASP A 180 -5.16 -3.84 3.41
C ASP A 180 -4.36 -3.54 4.70
N VAL A 181 -4.82 -2.57 5.49
CA VAL A 181 -4.28 -2.28 6.81
C VAL A 181 -4.58 -3.42 7.80
N TRP A 182 -3.71 -3.58 8.80
CA TRP A 182 -3.73 -4.72 9.72
C TRP A 182 -5.05 -4.85 10.50
N GLU A 183 -5.73 -3.75 10.81
CA GLU A 183 -7.00 -3.71 11.53
C GLU A 183 -8.12 -4.41 10.75
N PHE A 184 -8.12 -4.25 9.42
CA PHE A 184 -9.17 -4.78 8.56
C PHE A 184 -8.99 -6.28 8.33
N TRP A 185 -7.74 -6.75 8.30
CA TRP A 185 -7.43 -8.17 8.38
C TRP A 185 -7.93 -8.81 9.68
N LEU A 186 -7.77 -8.14 10.84
CA LEU A 186 -8.28 -8.65 12.11
C LEU A 186 -9.81 -8.60 12.22
N ARG A 187 -10.44 -7.58 11.64
CA ARG A 187 -11.89 -7.38 11.63
C ARG A 187 -12.61 -8.37 10.72
N TYR A 188 -12.06 -8.63 9.53
CA TYR A 188 -12.70 -9.45 8.51
C TYR A 188 -11.94 -10.76 8.26
N ARG A 189 -11.82 -11.57 9.32
CA ARG A 189 -11.00 -12.80 9.29
C ARG A 189 -11.43 -13.82 8.22
N GLY A 190 -12.69 -13.81 7.79
CA GLY A 190 -13.14 -14.71 6.71
C GLY A 190 -12.43 -14.49 5.36
N VAL A 191 -11.73 -13.36 5.18
CA VAL A 191 -10.94 -13.09 3.97
C VAL A 191 -9.63 -13.90 3.96
N TYR A 192 -9.10 -14.32 5.13
CA TYR A 192 -7.88 -15.14 5.20
C TYR A 192 -8.01 -16.44 4.40
N ASP A 193 -9.18 -17.08 4.47
CA ASP A 193 -9.43 -18.36 3.80
C ASP A 193 -9.55 -18.23 2.26
N ALA A 194 -9.68 -17.00 1.75
CA ALA A 194 -9.79 -16.76 0.31
C ALA A 194 -8.42 -16.57 -0.36
N VAL A 195 -7.40 -16.13 0.38
CA VAL A 195 -6.07 -15.76 -0.14
C VAL A 195 -5.05 -16.88 0.03
N ASP A 196 -3.99 -16.87 -0.78
CA ASP A 196 -2.84 -17.78 -0.64
C ASP A 196 -1.83 -17.30 0.41
N PHE A 197 -1.75 -15.99 0.60
CA PHE A 197 -0.90 -15.35 1.61
C PHE A 197 -1.49 -13.98 1.96
N VAL A 198 -0.99 -13.39 3.05
CA VAL A 198 -1.47 -12.10 3.57
C VAL A 198 -0.52 -10.98 3.13
N THR A 199 -1.09 -9.91 2.58
CA THR A 199 -0.37 -8.64 2.37
C THR A 199 -0.98 -7.57 3.27
N ILE A 200 -0.18 -7.05 4.20
CA ILE A 200 -0.60 -6.05 5.19
C ILE A 200 0.11 -4.73 4.96
N HIS A 201 -0.62 -3.63 5.12
CA HIS A 201 -0.07 -2.29 5.19
C HIS A 201 0.17 -1.93 6.66
N ILE A 202 1.41 -1.57 6.97
CA ILE A 202 1.80 -1.08 8.29
C ILE A 202 2.33 0.34 8.09
N LEU A 203 1.56 1.32 8.55
CA LEU A 203 1.97 2.72 8.61
C LEU A 203 2.08 3.08 10.10
N PRO A 204 3.31 3.30 10.62
CA PRO A 204 3.53 3.63 12.02
C PRO A 204 3.08 5.04 12.39
#